data_AF-A0A1X7S6V6-F1
#
_entry.id   AF-A0A1X7S6V6-F1
#
_cell.length_a   1.000
_cell.length_b   1.000
_cell.length_c   1.000
_cell.angle_alpha   90.00
_cell.angle_beta   90.00
_cell.angle_gamma   90.00
#
_symmetry.space_group_name_H-M   'P 1'
#
loop_
_entity.id
_entity.type
_entity.pdbx_description
1 polymer ?
#
loop_
_entity_poly.entity_id
_entity_poly.type
_entity_poly.pdbx_seq_one_letter_code
_entity_poly.pdbx_strand_id
1 'polypeptide(L)'
;MAAVVSPRSLDWIPGDQELLRHYDDMTSEGLLIGPESAHYHTNVLRLAQKYTYLRNTLLSTAALHLSRSTTRNAHHATQHLHHLTSALHNFQEAISLPLLRSASDALIITSFLITIQYFSLPDSSSLRPESSWIYSASPTRLSWLSVQQGTSALLGKFRPHHCENRMLLHFSPPKPSPRPSPNSSTRTLPDSFFTLCNVTDPMGQPGCHQNPYHDPVHALYRLLPLPTGRRSLSKYLHFVSRMYAPFIQLVERNDHRALLILGYWFALICGVGEEVWWCWGRARRDCWAICEVLNREAGEEVRDLVGFMEGACGFEREEGEENRVVRSRDYARSENEFQGVDCD
;
A
#
# COMPACT_ATOMS: atom_id res chain seq x y z
N MET A 1 -31.12 25.05 9.60
CA MET A 1 -30.20 25.16 10.75
C MET A 1 -30.28 23.88 11.55
N ALA A 2 -29.40 22.93 11.25
CA ALA A 2 -29.29 21.69 12.01
C ALA A 2 -28.37 21.94 13.21
N ALA A 3 -28.85 21.63 14.42
CA ALA A 3 -28.11 21.83 15.65
C ALA A 3 -26.83 20.98 15.66
N VAL A 4 -25.69 21.66 15.77
CA VAL A 4 -24.40 21.07 16.11
C VAL A 4 -24.55 20.42 17.48
N VAL A 5 -24.61 19.10 17.51
CA VAL A 5 -24.57 18.34 18.77
C VAL A 5 -23.19 18.56 19.38
N SER A 6 -23.15 19.39 20.42
CA SER A 6 -21.94 19.63 21.22
C SER A 6 -21.44 18.28 21.79
N PRO A 7 -20.15 17.92 21.61
CA PRO A 7 -19.64 16.65 22.08
C PRO A 7 -19.67 16.64 23.61
N ARG A 8 -20.28 15.63 24.22
CA ARG A 8 -20.08 15.34 25.65
C ARG A 8 -18.57 15.19 25.88
N SER A 9 -18.04 16.01 26.79
CA SER A 9 -16.65 16.02 27.22
C SER A 9 -16.28 14.65 27.79
N LEU A 10 -15.74 13.77 26.94
CA LEU A 10 -14.74 12.82 27.41
C LEU A 10 -13.51 13.66 27.78
N ASP A 11 -12.97 13.47 28.97
CA ASP A 11 -11.76 14.14 29.46
C ASP A 11 -10.57 13.72 28.58
N TRP A 12 -10.39 14.40 27.46
CA TRP A 12 -9.21 14.28 26.62
C TRP A 12 -8.05 14.92 27.36
N ILE A 13 -6.95 14.19 27.50
CA ILE A 13 -5.69 14.77 27.97
C ILE A 13 -5.37 15.94 27.02
N PRO A 14 -4.92 17.12 27.49
CA PRO A 14 -4.74 18.30 26.64
C PRO A 14 -3.92 18.05 25.35
N GLY A 15 -2.93 17.14 25.40
CA GLY A 15 -2.15 16.73 24.22
C GLY A 15 -2.93 15.92 23.17
N ASP A 16 -3.98 15.20 23.57
CA ASP A 16 -4.80 14.41 22.64
C ASP A 16 -5.69 15.31 21.77
N GLN A 17 -6.05 16.50 22.25
CA GLN A 17 -6.88 17.45 21.49
C GLN A 17 -6.13 18.05 20.30
N GLU A 18 -4.82 18.27 20.42
CA GLU A 18 -3.97 18.69 19.31
C GLU A 18 -3.89 17.59 18.25
N LEU A 19 -3.55 16.37 18.68
CA LEU A 19 -3.45 15.22 17.77
C LEU A 19 -4.78 14.90 17.08
N LEU A 20 -5.91 15.03 17.78
CA LEU A 20 -7.23 14.78 17.20
C LEU A 20 -7.60 15.84 16.16
N ARG A 21 -7.32 17.13 16.42
CA ARG A 21 -7.50 18.20 15.43
C ARG A 21 -6.60 17.98 14.21
N HIS A 22 -5.33 17.65 14.45
CA HIS A 22 -4.41 17.32 13.37
C HIS A 22 -4.88 16.12 12.55
N TYR A 23 -5.42 15.07 13.19
CA TYR A 23 -6.02 13.92 12.50
C TYR A 23 -7.17 14.37 11.59
N ASP A 24 -8.08 15.19 12.12
CA ASP A 24 -9.22 15.74 11.38
C ASP A 24 -8.76 16.48 10.12
N ASP A 25 -7.80 17.39 10.28
CA ASP A 25 -7.25 18.20 9.19
C ASP A 25 -6.52 17.34 8.14
N MET A 26 -5.61 16.45 8.56
CA MET A 26 -4.79 15.65 7.64
C MET A 26 -5.60 14.57 6.89
N THR A 27 -6.78 14.20 7.41
CA THR A 27 -7.62 13.16 6.81
C THR A 27 -8.88 13.70 6.16
N SER A 28 -9.08 15.03 6.19
CA SER A 28 -10.20 15.74 5.54
C SER A 28 -10.34 15.42 4.05
N GLU A 29 -9.22 15.31 3.33
CA GLU A 29 -9.16 14.90 1.92
C GLU A 29 -9.08 13.36 1.73
N GLY A 30 -9.29 12.60 2.80
CA GLY A 30 -9.40 11.15 2.82
C GLY A 30 -8.07 10.37 2.89
N LEU A 31 -7.80 9.79 4.06
CA LEU A 31 -6.63 8.92 4.32
C LEU A 31 -6.72 7.55 3.63
N LEU A 32 -7.92 6.96 3.59
CA LEU A 32 -8.18 5.59 3.11
C LEU A 32 -9.10 5.56 1.88
N ILE A 33 -10.20 6.30 1.92
CA ILE A 33 -11.30 6.23 0.93
C ILE A 33 -11.30 7.45 0.00
N GLY A 34 -10.35 8.38 0.18
CA GLY A 34 -10.24 9.61 -0.60
C GLY A 34 -11.31 10.65 -0.25
N PRO A 35 -11.31 11.79 -0.97
CA PRO A 35 -12.04 13.01 -0.58
C PRO A 35 -13.56 12.88 -0.72
N GLU A 36 -14.04 11.92 -1.50
CA GLU A 36 -15.47 11.70 -1.76
C GLU A 36 -16.21 11.02 -0.58
N SER A 37 -15.53 10.77 0.54
CA SER A 37 -16.09 10.03 1.68
C SER A 37 -16.13 10.82 2.98
N ALA A 38 -16.61 12.06 2.95
CA ALA A 38 -16.85 12.86 4.16
C ALA A 38 -17.68 12.10 5.22
N HIS A 39 -18.66 11.29 4.79
CA HIS A 39 -19.44 10.44 5.68
C HIS A 39 -18.60 9.37 6.40
N TYR A 40 -17.61 8.78 5.71
CA TYR A 40 -16.67 7.84 6.34
C TYR A 40 -15.85 8.53 7.42
N HIS A 41 -15.31 9.71 7.12
CA HIS A 41 -14.52 10.49 8.06
C HIS A 41 -15.29 10.81 9.35
N THR A 42 -16.50 11.38 9.22
CA THR A 42 -17.36 11.66 10.38
C THR A 42 -17.70 10.38 11.17
N ASN A 43 -17.97 9.27 10.48
CA ASN A 43 -18.27 8.00 11.14
C ASN A 43 -17.07 7.46 11.93
N VAL A 44 -15.85 7.54 11.38
CA VAL A 44 -14.61 7.12 12.05
C VAL A 44 -14.42 7.90 13.34
N LEU A 45 -14.58 9.23 13.31
CA LEU A 45 -14.47 10.08 14.49
C LEU A 45 -15.54 9.74 15.54
N ARG A 46 -16.79 9.47 15.13
CA ARG A 46 -17.85 9.02 16.04
C ARG A 46 -17.55 7.66 16.68
N LEU A 47 -16.99 6.71 15.90
CA LEU A 47 -16.58 5.42 16.43
C LEU A 47 -15.42 5.56 17.42
N ALA A 48 -14.48 6.47 17.18
CA ALA A 48 -13.37 6.74 18.08
C ALA A 48 -13.84 7.27 19.45
N GLN A 49 -14.94 8.00 19.53
CA GLN A 49 -15.53 8.40 20.81
C GLN A 49 -16.04 7.21 21.63
N LYS A 50 -16.44 6.12 20.96
CA LYS A 50 -16.99 4.92 21.59
C LYS A 50 -15.93 3.85 21.90
N TYR A 51 -14.90 3.74 21.06
CA TYR A 51 -13.94 2.64 21.09
C TYR A 51 -12.52 3.15 21.33
N THR A 52 -11.98 2.88 22.53
CA THR A 52 -10.65 3.35 22.96
C THR A 52 -9.51 2.85 22.07
N TYR A 53 -9.57 1.62 21.56
CA TYR A 53 -8.55 1.10 20.64
C TYR A 53 -8.51 1.91 19.34
N LEU A 54 -9.66 2.29 18.78
CA LEU A 54 -9.74 3.10 17.58
C LEU A 54 -9.23 4.50 17.84
N ARG A 55 -9.69 5.14 18.92
CA ARG A 55 -9.21 6.44 19.38
C ARG A 55 -7.69 6.51 19.47
N ASN A 56 -7.06 5.60 20.20
CA ASN A 56 -5.61 5.58 20.34
C ASN A 56 -4.92 5.36 18.98
N THR A 57 -5.52 4.59 18.08
CA THR A 57 -4.96 4.40 16.73
C THR A 57 -5.01 5.69 15.90
N LEU A 58 -6.08 6.49 16.00
CA LEU A 58 -6.20 7.80 15.35
C LEU A 58 -5.11 8.75 15.86
N LEU A 59 -5.01 8.91 17.19
CA LEU A 59 -4.02 9.77 17.84
C LEU A 59 -2.58 9.36 17.47
N SER A 60 -2.31 8.05 17.47
CA SER A 60 -1.01 7.51 17.06
C SER A 60 -0.70 7.79 15.58
N THR A 61 -1.71 7.73 14.70
CA THR A 61 -1.55 8.04 13.27
C THR A 61 -1.23 9.53 13.06
N ALA A 62 -1.92 10.42 13.78
CA ALA A 62 -1.65 11.85 13.74
C ALA A 62 -0.25 12.19 14.27
N ALA A 63 0.12 11.62 15.42
CA ALA A 63 1.45 11.80 16.00
C ALA A 63 2.55 11.28 15.05
N LEU A 64 2.31 10.16 14.37
CA LEU A 64 3.22 9.65 13.34
C LEU A 64 3.38 10.64 12.20
N HIS A 65 2.29 11.16 11.66
CA HIS A 65 2.34 12.16 10.58
C HIS A 65 3.12 13.41 11.01
N LEU A 66 2.82 13.97 12.18
CA LEU A 66 3.52 15.13 12.73
C LEU A 66 5.01 14.86 12.96
N SER A 67 5.37 13.68 13.47
CA SER A 67 6.78 13.31 13.70
C SER A 67 7.62 13.25 12.40
N ARG A 68 6.95 13.09 11.26
CA ARG A 68 7.55 13.04 9.92
C ARG A 68 7.52 14.38 9.18
N SER A 69 6.70 15.32 9.61
CA SER A 69 6.70 16.70 9.09
C SER A 69 8.00 17.42 9.48
N THR A 70 8.41 18.41 8.69
CA THR A 70 9.76 19.01 8.57
C THR A 70 10.47 19.44 9.87
N THR A 71 9.79 19.45 11.01
CA THR A 71 10.41 19.61 12.32
C THR A 71 10.30 18.28 13.07
N ARG A 72 11.32 17.43 12.96
CA ARG A 72 11.40 16.13 13.65
C ARG A 72 11.28 16.32 15.16
N ASN A 73 10.05 16.29 15.65
CA ASN A 73 9.75 16.54 17.04
C ASN A 73 9.80 15.21 17.80
N ALA A 74 10.85 15.01 18.59
CA ALA A 74 10.99 13.83 19.45
C ALA A 74 9.73 13.60 20.33
N HIS A 75 9.02 14.68 20.69
CA HIS A 75 7.75 14.61 21.40
C HIS A 75 6.69 13.80 20.66
N HIS A 76 6.44 14.10 19.37
CA HIS A 76 5.41 13.39 18.60
C HIS A 76 5.81 11.94 18.31
N ALA A 77 7.10 11.63 18.18
CA ALA A 77 7.57 10.25 18.09
C ALA A 77 7.26 9.46 19.38
N THR A 78 7.46 10.06 20.56
CA THR A 78 7.08 9.46 21.84
C THR A 78 5.55 9.29 21.96
N GLN A 79 4.76 10.30 21.57
CA GLN A 79 3.30 10.21 21.56
C GLN A 79 2.80 9.10 20.62
N HIS A 80 3.40 8.97 19.43
CA HIS A 80 3.08 7.91 18.48
C HIS A 80 3.23 6.53 19.13
N LEU A 81 4.39 6.25 19.75
CA LEU A 81 4.66 4.96 20.39
C LEU A 81 3.74 4.70 21.59
N HIS A 82 3.47 5.74 22.40
CA HIS A 82 2.56 5.65 23.54
C HIS A 82 1.14 5.24 23.12
N HIS A 83 0.56 5.96 22.15
CA HIS A 83 -0.77 5.67 21.66
C HIS A 83 -0.81 4.37 20.84
N LEU A 84 0.24 4.03 20.08
CA LEU A 84 0.30 2.76 19.33
C LEU A 84 0.28 1.57 20.29
N THR A 85 1.09 1.61 21.35
CA THR A 85 1.13 0.55 22.37
C THR A 85 -0.22 0.39 23.04
N SER A 86 -0.85 1.51 23.42
CA SER A 86 -2.19 1.52 24.02
C SER A 86 -3.25 0.99 23.05
N ALA A 87 -3.17 1.37 21.77
CA ALA A 87 -4.06 0.88 20.72
C ALA A 87 -3.93 -0.64 20.55
N LEU A 88 -2.70 -1.15 20.43
CA LEU A 88 -2.43 -2.58 20.25
C LEU A 88 -2.94 -3.40 21.43
N HIS A 89 -2.69 -2.96 22.67
CA HIS A 89 -3.18 -3.65 23.86
C HIS A 89 -4.71 -3.74 23.89
N ASN A 90 -5.39 -2.59 23.77
CA ASN A 90 -6.86 -2.55 23.78
C ASN A 90 -7.48 -3.29 22.58
N PHE A 91 -6.81 -3.28 21.42
CA PHE A 91 -7.25 -3.98 20.22
C PHE A 91 -7.12 -5.50 20.39
N GLN A 92 -6.00 -5.97 20.94
CA GLN A 92 -5.78 -7.39 21.27
C GLN A 92 -6.81 -7.93 22.25
N GLU A 93 -7.13 -7.14 23.29
CA GLU A 93 -8.20 -7.48 24.22
C GLU A 93 -9.55 -7.60 23.48
N ALA A 94 -9.91 -6.59 22.67
CA ALA A 94 -11.17 -6.57 21.93
C ALA A 94 -11.34 -7.73 20.94
N ILE A 95 -10.26 -8.19 20.28
CA ILE A 95 -10.31 -9.32 19.34
C ILE A 95 -10.24 -10.70 20.01
N SER A 96 -9.84 -10.75 21.29
CA SER A 96 -9.85 -11.99 22.08
C SER A 96 -11.24 -12.34 22.60
N LEU A 97 -12.11 -11.33 22.71
CA LEU A 97 -13.52 -11.49 23.06
C LEU A 97 -14.39 -11.88 21.84
N PRO A 98 -15.60 -12.42 22.07
CA PRO A 98 -16.57 -12.65 20.99
C PRO A 98 -16.85 -11.36 20.20
N LEU A 99 -16.61 -11.40 18.89
CA LEU A 99 -16.70 -10.22 18.04
C LEU A 99 -18.15 -9.75 17.86
N LEU A 100 -18.46 -8.59 18.43
CA LEU A 100 -19.75 -7.94 18.27
C LEU A 100 -19.90 -7.32 16.89
N ARG A 101 -21.01 -7.58 16.19
CA ARG A 101 -21.33 -6.96 14.90
C ARG A 101 -21.29 -5.43 14.95
N SER A 102 -21.77 -4.85 16.06
CA SER A 102 -21.78 -3.40 16.27
C SER A 102 -20.41 -2.75 16.38
N ALA A 103 -19.35 -3.54 16.64
CA ALA A 103 -17.97 -3.07 16.73
C ALA A 103 -17.15 -3.37 15.46
N SER A 104 -17.74 -4.05 14.47
CA SER A 104 -17.02 -4.53 13.28
C SER A 104 -16.29 -3.41 12.54
N ASP A 105 -16.98 -2.30 12.23
CA ASP A 105 -16.37 -1.14 11.56
C ASP A 105 -15.18 -0.60 12.36
N ALA A 106 -15.33 -0.43 13.66
CA ALA A 106 -14.26 0.10 14.50
C ALA A 106 -13.03 -0.83 14.50
N LEU A 107 -13.24 -2.14 14.62
CA LEU A 107 -12.16 -3.13 14.59
C LEU A 107 -11.45 -3.16 13.24
N ILE A 108 -12.19 -3.11 12.12
CA ILE A 108 -11.60 -3.15 10.79
C ILE A 108 -10.83 -1.86 10.50
N ILE A 109 -11.40 -0.70 10.83
CA ILE A 109 -10.72 0.60 10.67
C ILE A 109 -9.44 0.62 11.51
N THR A 110 -9.49 0.16 12.77
CA THR A 110 -8.29 0.03 13.62
C THR A 110 -7.25 -0.86 12.98
N SER A 111 -7.63 -2.03 12.45
CA SER A 111 -6.71 -2.92 11.74
C SER A 111 -6.03 -2.22 10.57
N PHE A 112 -6.78 -1.50 9.72
CA PHE A 112 -6.22 -0.76 8.59
C PHE A 112 -5.31 0.39 9.02
N LEU A 113 -5.67 1.14 10.06
CA LEU A 113 -4.83 2.24 10.54
C LEU A 113 -3.53 1.75 11.20
N ILE A 114 -3.56 0.62 11.91
CA ILE A 114 -2.33 -0.05 12.39
C ILE A 114 -1.47 -0.48 11.20
N THR A 115 -2.11 -1.09 10.20
CA THR A 115 -1.48 -1.56 8.96
C THR A 115 -0.78 -0.42 8.21
N ILE A 116 -1.43 0.75 8.09
CA ILE A 116 -0.87 1.97 7.52
C ILE A 116 0.38 2.42 8.28
N GLN A 117 0.30 2.46 9.61
CA GLN A 117 1.43 2.89 10.44
C GLN A 117 2.64 2.00 10.20
N TYR A 118 2.51 0.68 10.27
CA TYR A 118 3.59 -0.26 9.98
C TYR A 118 4.10 -0.18 8.53
N PHE A 119 3.22 0.09 7.58
CA PHE A 119 3.63 0.37 6.21
C PHE A 119 4.50 1.64 6.14
N SER A 120 4.16 2.69 6.89
CA SER A 120 4.90 3.96 6.90
C SER A 120 6.15 3.99 7.81
N LEU A 121 6.43 2.94 8.60
CA LEU A 121 7.43 2.96 9.67
C LEU A 121 8.93 2.86 9.28
N PRO A 122 9.39 2.34 8.12
CA PRO A 122 10.73 2.66 7.67
C PRO A 122 10.79 4.15 7.38
N ASP A 123 11.98 4.72 7.36
CA ASP A 123 12.11 6.12 7.03
C ASP A 123 11.66 6.34 5.56
N SER A 124 10.39 6.67 5.35
CA SER A 124 9.83 7.02 4.03
C SER A 124 10.45 8.30 3.47
N SER A 125 11.26 9.01 4.28
CA SER A 125 12.13 10.09 3.82
C SER A 125 13.31 9.57 2.98
N SER A 126 13.77 8.34 3.24
CA SER A 126 14.78 7.69 2.41
C SER A 126 14.05 7.03 1.24
N LEU A 127 14.05 7.72 0.10
CA LEU A 127 13.63 7.18 -1.20
C LEU A 127 14.71 6.31 -1.86
N ARG A 128 15.86 6.18 -1.20
CA ARG A 128 17.02 5.43 -1.67
C ARG A 128 16.74 3.92 -1.73
N PRO A 129 16.84 3.27 -2.89
CA PRO A 129 16.57 1.83 -3.05
C PRO A 129 17.36 0.94 -2.10
N GLU A 130 18.58 1.33 -1.74
CA GLU A 130 19.50 0.59 -0.85
C GLU A 130 18.95 0.46 0.58
N SER A 131 18.03 1.35 0.97
CA SER A 131 17.33 1.29 2.26
C SER A 131 16.11 0.35 2.25
N SER A 132 15.83 -0.32 1.13
CA SER A 132 14.76 -1.31 1.01
C SER A 132 14.99 -2.53 1.90
N TRP A 133 13.89 -3.14 2.35
CA TRP A 133 13.92 -4.37 3.13
C TRP A 133 14.57 -5.54 2.37
N ILE A 134 14.54 -5.53 1.04
CA ILE A 134 15.07 -6.63 0.21
C ILE A 134 16.58 -6.82 0.38
N TYR A 135 17.30 -5.72 0.67
CA TYR A 135 18.73 -5.69 0.96
C TYR A 135 19.07 -5.85 2.44
N SER A 136 18.06 -5.82 3.32
CA SER A 136 18.28 -6.00 4.75
C SER A 136 18.53 -7.46 5.09
N ALA A 137 19.53 -7.72 5.92
CA ALA A 137 19.78 -9.03 6.53
C ALA A 137 18.97 -9.27 7.82
N SER A 138 18.15 -8.30 8.25
CA SER A 138 17.41 -8.42 9.50
C SER A 138 16.35 -9.52 9.41
N PRO A 139 16.22 -10.40 10.43
CA PRO A 139 15.16 -11.40 10.47
C PRO A 139 13.76 -10.77 10.55
N THR A 140 13.65 -9.50 10.97
CA THR A 140 12.39 -8.77 11.09
C THR A 140 12.10 -7.86 9.90
N ARG A 141 12.88 -7.94 8.81
CA ARG A 141 12.80 -7.04 7.64
C ARG A 141 11.41 -6.97 6.98
N LEU A 142 10.62 -8.04 7.09
CA LEU A 142 9.25 -8.14 6.55
C LEU A 142 8.15 -8.05 7.62
N SER A 143 8.47 -7.63 8.85
CA SER A 143 7.45 -7.48 9.92
C SER A 143 6.29 -6.57 9.50
N TRP A 144 6.58 -5.52 8.71
CA TRP A 144 5.56 -4.63 8.17
C TRP A 144 4.56 -5.35 7.28
N LEU A 145 5.02 -6.35 6.51
CA LEU A 145 4.22 -7.19 5.62
C LEU A 145 3.45 -8.24 6.42
N SER A 146 4.06 -8.81 7.46
CA SER A 146 3.40 -9.77 8.34
C SER A 146 2.23 -9.15 9.12
N VAL A 147 2.34 -7.89 9.55
CA VAL A 147 1.24 -7.16 10.19
C VAL A 147 0.00 -7.07 9.29
N GLN A 148 0.19 -7.03 7.96
CA GLN A 148 -0.90 -6.98 6.98
C GLN A 148 -1.83 -8.20 7.10
N GLN A 149 -1.31 -9.37 7.51
CA GLN A 149 -2.09 -10.61 7.69
C GLN A 149 -3.18 -10.51 8.76
N GLY A 150 -2.99 -9.65 9.77
CA GLY A 150 -3.98 -9.42 10.82
C GLY A 150 -5.32 -8.92 10.24
N THR A 151 -5.25 -8.11 9.19
CA THR A 151 -6.43 -7.63 8.47
C THR A 151 -7.16 -8.78 7.78
N SER A 152 -6.47 -9.68 7.08
CA SER A 152 -7.08 -10.86 6.44
C SER A 152 -7.84 -11.75 7.43
N ALA A 153 -7.24 -12.01 8.60
CA ALA A 153 -7.85 -12.84 9.64
C ALA A 153 -9.12 -12.19 10.21
N LEU A 154 -9.09 -10.87 10.44
CA LEU A 154 -10.24 -10.13 10.94
C LEU A 154 -11.37 -10.09 9.91
N LEU A 155 -11.05 -9.83 8.65
CA LEU A 155 -12.00 -9.83 7.54
C LEU A 155 -12.68 -11.19 7.36
N GLY A 156 -11.92 -12.28 7.49
CA GLY A 156 -12.47 -13.65 7.45
C GLY A 156 -13.59 -13.87 8.47
N LYS A 157 -13.46 -13.31 9.69
CA LYS A 157 -14.47 -13.42 10.75
C LYS A 157 -15.75 -12.61 10.46
N PHE A 158 -15.64 -11.46 9.82
CA PHE A 158 -16.80 -10.62 9.48
C PHE A 158 -17.43 -10.94 8.11
N ARG A 159 -16.76 -11.75 7.29
CA ARG A 159 -17.17 -12.10 5.93
C ARG A 159 -18.62 -12.61 5.78
N PRO A 160 -19.18 -13.44 6.69
CA PRO A 160 -20.57 -13.87 6.57
C PRO A 160 -21.59 -12.73 6.59
N HIS A 161 -21.20 -11.55 7.11
CA HIS A 161 -22.05 -10.37 7.26
C HIS A 161 -21.54 -9.19 6.40
N HIS A 162 -20.73 -9.45 5.37
CA HIS A 162 -20.08 -8.41 4.57
C HIS A 162 -21.08 -7.45 3.88
N CYS A 163 -22.31 -7.89 3.59
CA CYS A 163 -23.36 -7.03 3.04
C CYS A 163 -23.88 -5.99 4.05
N GLU A 164 -23.77 -6.28 5.35
CA GLU A 164 -24.18 -5.36 6.43
C GLU A 164 -23.04 -4.38 6.79
N ASN A 165 -21.79 -4.75 6.50
CA ASN A 165 -20.63 -3.91 6.77
C ASN A 165 -20.36 -2.94 5.60
N ARG A 166 -20.85 -1.70 5.75
CA ARG A 166 -20.70 -0.64 4.74
C ARG A 166 -19.23 -0.29 4.46
N MET A 167 -18.35 -0.48 5.45
CA MET A 167 -16.93 -0.16 5.35
C MET A 167 -16.23 -1.10 4.35
N LEU A 168 -16.45 -2.41 4.45
CA LEU A 168 -15.82 -3.42 3.60
C LEU A 168 -16.13 -3.25 2.10
N LEU A 169 -17.26 -2.62 1.77
CA LEU A 169 -17.63 -2.31 0.39
C LEU A 169 -16.62 -1.38 -0.29
N HIS A 170 -15.99 -0.45 0.46
CA HIS A 170 -15.02 0.49 -0.10
C HIS A 170 -13.68 -0.17 -0.47
N PHE A 171 -13.38 -1.34 0.12
CA PHE A 171 -12.15 -2.09 -0.08
C PHE A 171 -12.34 -3.26 -1.04
N SER A 172 -13.58 -3.55 -1.45
CA SER A 172 -13.88 -4.61 -2.40
C SER A 172 -13.77 -4.05 -3.81
N PRO A 173 -12.83 -4.53 -4.65
CA PRO A 173 -12.81 -4.13 -6.04
C PRO A 173 -14.07 -4.67 -6.75
N PRO A 174 -14.57 -3.95 -7.77
CA PRO A 174 -15.71 -4.40 -8.55
C PRO A 174 -15.43 -5.78 -9.18
N LYS A 175 -16.51 -6.52 -9.45
CA LYS A 175 -16.40 -7.74 -10.25
C LYS A 175 -15.88 -7.36 -11.65
N PRO A 176 -15.02 -8.20 -12.28
CA PRO A 176 -14.58 -7.97 -13.64
C PRO A 176 -15.80 -7.80 -14.57
N SER A 177 -15.82 -6.72 -15.36
CA SER A 177 -16.87 -6.54 -16.36
C SER A 177 -16.64 -7.52 -17.51
N PRO A 178 -17.66 -8.27 -17.97
CA PRO A 178 -17.55 -9.13 -19.15
C PRO A 178 -17.37 -8.33 -20.46
N ARG A 179 -17.55 -7.01 -20.43
CA ARG A 179 -17.28 -6.11 -21.56
C ARG A 179 -16.32 -5.00 -21.12
N PRO A 180 -15.05 -5.02 -21.53
CA PRO A 180 -14.17 -3.86 -21.34
C PRO A 180 -14.73 -2.68 -22.13
N SER A 181 -14.71 -1.49 -21.55
CA SER A 181 -15.08 -0.28 -22.27
C SER A 181 -14.09 -0.10 -23.43
N PRO A 182 -14.52 0.06 -24.68
CA PRO A 182 -13.63 0.17 -25.83
C PRO A 182 -12.71 1.41 -25.78
N ASN A 183 -13.00 2.36 -24.89
CA ASN A 183 -12.26 3.62 -24.74
C ASN A 183 -11.37 3.68 -23.49
N SER A 184 -11.28 2.62 -22.69
CA SER A 184 -10.33 2.59 -21.58
C SER A 184 -9.08 1.84 -22.01
N SER A 185 -7.92 2.51 -22.01
CA SER A 185 -6.60 1.89 -21.95
C SER A 185 -6.44 1.20 -20.58
N THR A 186 -7.27 0.20 -20.33
CA THR A 186 -7.27 -0.55 -19.09
C THR A 186 -6.05 -1.45 -19.07
N ARG A 187 -5.13 -1.18 -18.13
CA ARG A 187 -4.04 -2.09 -17.81
C ARG A 187 -4.63 -3.46 -17.49
N THR A 188 -4.08 -4.51 -18.10
CA THR A 188 -4.47 -5.90 -17.84
C THR A 188 -3.27 -6.68 -17.32
N LEU A 189 -3.53 -7.67 -16.47
CA LEU A 189 -2.50 -8.60 -16.06
C LEU A 189 -2.20 -9.54 -17.25
N PRO A 190 -0.95 -9.64 -17.74
CA PRO A 190 -0.62 -10.51 -18.87
C PRO A 190 -0.91 -11.99 -18.58
N ASP A 191 -1.35 -12.76 -19.58
CA ASP A 191 -1.63 -14.20 -19.41
C ASP A 191 -0.37 -14.99 -19.03
N SER A 192 0.81 -14.56 -19.51
CA SER A 192 2.10 -15.12 -19.11
C SER A 192 2.35 -15.03 -17.60
N PHE A 193 1.72 -14.08 -16.90
CA PHE A 193 1.78 -13.97 -15.44
C PHE A 193 1.12 -15.17 -14.74
N PHE A 194 -0.03 -15.61 -15.26
CA PHE A 194 -0.75 -16.80 -14.75
C PHE A 194 0.04 -18.07 -15.01
N THR A 195 0.60 -18.21 -16.22
CA THR A 195 1.46 -19.33 -16.61
C THR A 195 2.70 -19.41 -15.72
N LEU A 196 3.42 -18.29 -15.55
CA LEU A 196 4.62 -18.19 -14.71
C LEU A 196 4.36 -18.62 -13.25
N CYS A 197 3.18 -18.27 -12.73
CA CYS A 197 2.79 -18.57 -11.36
C CYS A 197 2.06 -19.93 -11.22
N ASN A 198 1.89 -20.70 -12.30
CA ASN A 198 1.09 -21.93 -12.33
C ASN A 198 -0.32 -21.74 -11.75
N VAL A 199 -0.98 -20.64 -12.09
CA VAL A 199 -2.36 -20.34 -11.69
C VAL A 199 -3.27 -20.62 -12.89
N THR A 200 -3.88 -21.81 -12.91
CA THR A 200 -4.70 -22.28 -14.03
C THR A 200 -6.19 -22.33 -13.68
N ASP A 201 -6.50 -22.39 -12.39
CA ASP A 201 -7.85 -22.51 -11.87
C ASP A 201 -8.49 -21.14 -11.56
N PRO A 202 -9.82 -21.05 -11.66
CA PRO A 202 -10.55 -19.83 -11.35
C PRO A 202 -10.49 -19.50 -9.85
N MET A 203 -10.69 -18.23 -9.51
CA MET A 203 -10.65 -17.76 -8.12
C MET A 203 -11.56 -18.60 -7.20
N GLY A 204 -10.93 -19.38 -6.31
CA GLY A 204 -11.59 -20.17 -5.27
C GLY A 204 -11.80 -19.46 -3.93
N GLN A 205 -12.01 -20.28 -2.87
CA GLN A 205 -12.11 -19.79 -1.50
C GLN A 205 -10.75 -19.21 -1.04
N PRO A 206 -10.71 -17.95 -0.56
CA PRO A 206 -9.46 -17.30 -0.16
C PRO A 206 -8.78 -18.00 1.01
N GLY A 207 -7.47 -18.15 0.93
CA GLY A 207 -6.61 -18.76 1.94
C GLY A 207 -6.63 -20.30 1.96
N CYS A 208 -7.36 -20.94 1.05
CA CYS A 208 -7.52 -22.39 1.01
C CYS A 208 -6.76 -23.09 -0.13
N HIS A 209 -6.22 -22.32 -1.08
CA HIS A 209 -5.55 -22.89 -2.25
C HIS A 209 -4.13 -23.37 -1.94
N GLN A 210 -3.69 -24.47 -2.55
CA GLN A 210 -2.36 -25.05 -2.33
C GLN A 210 -1.24 -24.21 -2.96
N ASN A 211 -1.49 -23.65 -4.14
CA ASN A 211 -0.56 -22.72 -4.80
C ASN A 211 -0.56 -21.37 -4.05
N PRO A 212 0.57 -20.95 -3.44
CA PRO A 212 0.67 -19.71 -2.67
C PRO A 212 0.55 -18.43 -3.52
N TYR A 213 0.72 -18.51 -4.85
CA TYR A 213 0.57 -17.38 -5.76
C TYR A 213 -0.90 -17.12 -6.16
N HIS A 214 -1.78 -18.11 -6.01
CA HIS A 214 -3.14 -18.10 -6.56
C HIS A 214 -3.93 -16.84 -6.12
N ASP A 215 -4.02 -16.60 -4.81
CA ASP A 215 -4.83 -15.50 -4.29
C ASP A 215 -4.27 -14.10 -4.60
N PRO A 216 -2.96 -13.85 -4.45
CA PRO A 216 -2.34 -12.60 -4.89
C PRO A 216 -2.49 -12.32 -6.39
N VAL A 217 -2.33 -13.33 -7.25
CA VAL A 217 -2.47 -13.19 -8.71
C VAL A 217 -3.89 -12.79 -9.09
N HIS A 218 -4.90 -13.51 -8.56
CA HIS A 218 -6.32 -13.14 -8.77
C HIS A 218 -6.65 -11.77 -8.18
N ALA A 219 -6.00 -11.37 -7.09
CA ALA A 219 -6.14 -10.02 -6.56
C ALA A 219 -5.64 -8.98 -7.58
N LEU A 220 -4.41 -9.13 -8.09
CA LEU A 220 -3.84 -8.24 -9.10
C LEU A 220 -4.71 -8.16 -10.36
N TYR A 221 -5.19 -9.30 -10.85
CA TYR A 221 -6.09 -9.35 -12.01
C TYR A 221 -7.30 -8.41 -11.87
N ARG A 222 -7.87 -8.28 -10.66
CA ARG A 222 -8.99 -7.36 -10.39
C ARG A 222 -8.56 -5.92 -10.14
N LEU A 223 -7.32 -5.69 -9.72
CA LEU A 223 -6.82 -4.37 -9.32
C LEU A 223 -6.18 -3.60 -10.47
N LEU A 224 -5.47 -4.27 -11.39
CA LEU A 224 -4.81 -3.60 -12.52
C LEU A 224 -5.75 -2.77 -13.40
N PRO A 225 -6.97 -3.26 -13.73
CA PRO A 225 -7.90 -2.49 -14.57
C PRO A 225 -8.48 -1.25 -13.88
N LEU A 226 -8.25 -1.05 -12.58
CA LEU A 226 -8.77 0.12 -11.89
C LEU A 226 -8.07 1.40 -12.35
N PRO A 227 -8.78 2.54 -12.38
CA PRO A 227 -8.17 3.83 -12.67
C PRO A 227 -7.02 4.14 -11.73
N THR A 228 -5.94 4.68 -12.27
CA THR A 228 -4.81 5.18 -11.48
C THR A 228 -5.24 6.37 -10.59
N GLY A 229 -4.58 6.55 -9.46
CA GLY A 229 -4.83 7.67 -8.53
C GLY A 229 -5.53 7.31 -7.22
N ARG A 230 -5.69 8.33 -6.37
CA ARG A 230 -6.19 8.23 -4.98
C ARG A 230 -7.55 7.57 -4.82
N ARG A 231 -8.44 7.70 -5.82
CA ARG A 231 -9.78 7.07 -5.81
C ARG A 231 -9.75 5.54 -5.81
N SER A 232 -8.65 4.93 -6.23
CA SER A 232 -8.48 3.48 -6.23
C SER A 232 -7.68 2.96 -5.03
N LEU A 233 -7.16 3.83 -4.17
CA LEU A 233 -6.30 3.47 -3.04
C LEU A 233 -6.96 2.44 -2.10
N SER A 234 -8.21 2.68 -1.68
CA SER A 234 -8.94 1.73 -0.83
C SER A 234 -9.08 0.35 -1.46
N LYS A 235 -9.20 0.29 -2.79
CA LYS A 235 -9.28 -0.98 -3.54
C LYS A 235 -7.90 -1.61 -3.65
N TYR A 236 -6.82 -0.86 -3.83
CA TYR A 236 -5.47 -1.42 -3.82
C TYR A 236 -5.11 -2.06 -2.48
N LEU A 237 -5.65 -1.54 -1.37
CA LEU A 237 -5.54 -2.16 -0.06
C LEU A 237 -6.28 -3.50 0.05
N HIS A 238 -7.14 -3.87 -0.90
CA HIS A 238 -7.69 -5.22 -0.99
C HIS A 238 -6.60 -6.29 -1.05
N PHE A 239 -5.48 -6.00 -1.72
CA PHE A 239 -4.39 -6.96 -1.92
C PHE A 239 -3.87 -7.50 -0.58
N VAL A 240 -3.84 -6.66 0.47
CA VAL A 240 -3.48 -7.06 1.83
C VAL A 240 -4.34 -8.20 2.37
N SER A 241 -5.63 -8.21 2.04
CA SER A 241 -6.55 -9.28 2.45
C SER A 241 -6.32 -10.62 1.73
N ARG A 242 -5.44 -10.63 0.73
CA ARG A 242 -5.12 -11.79 -0.13
C ARG A 242 -3.70 -12.31 0.07
N MET A 243 -2.95 -11.70 1.00
CA MET A 243 -1.64 -12.18 1.42
C MET A 243 -1.79 -13.11 2.62
N TYR A 244 -1.27 -14.32 2.47
CA TYR A 244 -1.27 -15.36 3.50
C TYR A 244 0.17 -15.80 3.80
N ALA A 245 0.37 -16.46 4.94
CA ALA A 245 1.70 -16.89 5.40
C ALA A 245 2.53 -17.62 4.33
N PRO A 246 1.99 -18.56 3.51
CA PRO A 246 2.77 -19.22 2.47
C PRO A 246 3.35 -18.26 1.41
N PHE A 247 2.59 -17.24 1.02
CA PHE A 247 3.08 -16.23 0.07
C PHE A 247 4.18 -15.36 0.71
N ILE A 248 4.00 -14.96 1.97
CA ILE A 248 4.99 -14.13 2.67
C ILE A 248 6.30 -14.89 2.87
N GLN A 249 6.26 -16.19 3.13
CA GLN A 249 7.46 -17.03 3.19
C GLN A 249 8.21 -17.08 1.85
N LEU A 250 7.52 -16.97 0.71
CA LEU A 250 8.18 -16.86 -0.59
C LEU A 250 8.85 -15.50 -0.76
N VAL A 251 8.20 -14.41 -0.33
CA VAL A 251 8.81 -13.07 -0.31
C VAL A 251 10.03 -13.02 0.61
N GLU A 252 9.96 -13.67 1.78
CA GLU A 252 11.10 -13.81 2.72
C GLU A 252 12.31 -14.49 2.06
N ARG A 253 12.06 -15.49 1.21
CA ARG A 253 13.08 -16.22 0.45
C ARG A 253 13.50 -15.53 -0.85
N ASN A 254 13.04 -14.32 -1.11
CA ASN A 254 13.27 -13.59 -2.36
C ASN A 254 12.85 -14.38 -3.63
N ASP A 255 11.81 -15.22 -3.53
CA ASP A 255 11.29 -15.91 -4.71
C ASP A 255 10.87 -14.90 -5.78
N HIS A 256 11.45 -15.01 -6.97
CA HIS A 256 11.30 -13.99 -8.03
C HIS A 256 9.84 -13.78 -8.45
N ARG A 257 9.00 -14.82 -8.43
CA ARG A 257 7.57 -14.70 -8.77
C ARG A 257 6.79 -13.98 -7.67
N ALA A 258 7.08 -14.28 -6.41
CA ALA A 258 6.49 -13.58 -5.27
C ALA A 258 6.91 -12.10 -5.25
N LEU A 259 8.18 -11.81 -5.54
CA LEU A 259 8.69 -10.44 -5.67
C LEU A 259 8.01 -9.69 -6.83
N LEU A 260 7.85 -10.34 -7.99
CA LEU A 260 7.13 -9.77 -9.13
C LEU A 260 5.68 -9.41 -8.76
N ILE A 261 4.95 -10.31 -8.11
CA ILE A 261 3.59 -10.06 -7.62
C ILE A 261 3.55 -8.88 -6.65
N LEU A 262 4.44 -8.86 -5.66
CA LEU A 262 4.49 -7.79 -4.66
C LEU A 262 4.88 -6.45 -5.29
N GLY A 263 5.80 -6.45 -6.24
CA GLY A 263 6.22 -5.29 -7.02
C GLY A 263 5.09 -4.71 -7.86
N TYR A 264 4.26 -5.54 -8.49
CA TYR A 264 3.05 -5.08 -9.20
C TYR A 264 2.07 -4.36 -8.26
N TRP A 265 1.92 -4.84 -7.02
CA TRP A 265 1.10 -4.14 -6.04
C TRP A 265 1.72 -2.80 -5.63
N PHE A 266 3.03 -2.73 -5.42
CA PHE A 266 3.70 -1.45 -5.18
C PHE A 266 3.57 -0.49 -6.37
N ALA A 267 3.68 -0.97 -7.61
CA ALA A 267 3.49 -0.18 -8.82
C ALA A 267 2.08 0.44 -8.91
N LEU A 268 1.04 -0.28 -8.47
CA LEU A 268 -0.31 0.29 -8.33
C LEU A 268 -0.34 1.44 -7.31
N ILE A 269 0.37 1.28 -6.18
CA ILE A 269 0.47 2.30 -5.15
C ILE A 269 1.31 3.50 -5.61
N CYS A 270 2.38 3.31 -6.40
CA CYS A 270 3.14 4.41 -6.99
C CYS A 270 2.23 5.35 -7.80
N GLY A 271 1.30 4.78 -8.57
CA GLY A 271 0.31 5.52 -9.33
C GLY A 271 -0.73 6.30 -8.50
N VAL A 272 -0.73 6.17 -7.18
CA VAL A 272 -1.60 6.99 -6.30
C VAL A 272 -1.08 8.43 -6.18
N GLY A 273 0.22 8.63 -6.31
CA GLY A 273 0.89 9.94 -6.24
C GLY A 273 1.53 10.25 -4.89
N GLU A 274 2.47 11.21 -4.92
CA GLU A 274 3.33 11.64 -3.80
C GLU A 274 2.56 12.23 -2.61
N GLU A 275 1.38 12.81 -2.89
CA GLU A 275 0.48 13.40 -1.89
C GLU A 275 0.03 12.42 -0.80
N VAL A 276 0.13 11.11 -1.04
CA VAL A 276 -0.22 10.09 -0.03
C VAL A 276 1.02 9.71 0.78
N TRP A 277 1.28 10.54 1.78
CA TRP A 277 2.46 10.54 2.64
C TRP A 277 2.86 9.17 3.23
N TRP A 278 1.88 8.32 3.53
CA TRP A 278 2.12 7.08 4.28
C TRP A 278 2.55 5.91 3.39
N CYS A 279 2.18 5.92 2.10
CA CYS A 279 2.43 4.78 1.21
C CYS A 279 3.43 5.06 0.09
N TRP A 280 3.41 6.25 -0.49
CA TRP A 280 4.08 6.49 -1.76
C TRP A 280 5.58 6.26 -1.68
N GLY A 281 6.25 6.84 -0.68
CA GLY A 281 7.72 6.75 -0.54
C GLY A 281 8.21 5.31 -0.39
N ARG A 282 7.51 4.48 0.39
CA ARG A 282 7.81 3.05 0.47
C ARG A 282 7.56 2.35 -0.86
N ALA A 283 6.38 2.56 -1.44
CA ALA A 283 5.99 1.85 -2.65
C ALA A 283 6.99 2.10 -3.78
N ARG A 284 7.37 3.37 -4.00
CA ARG A 284 8.39 3.71 -5.00
C ARG A 284 9.74 3.07 -4.70
N ARG A 285 10.26 3.24 -3.48
CA ARG A 285 11.58 2.69 -3.08
C ARG A 285 11.62 1.17 -3.20
N ASP A 286 10.65 0.49 -2.59
CA ASP A 286 10.65 -0.97 -2.52
C ASP A 286 10.34 -1.58 -3.90
N CYS A 287 9.50 -0.93 -4.72
CA CYS A 287 9.29 -1.32 -6.12
C CYS A 287 10.58 -1.18 -6.95
N TRP A 288 11.30 -0.07 -6.80
CA TRP A 288 12.59 0.13 -7.48
C TRP A 288 13.58 -0.97 -7.12
N ALA A 289 13.78 -1.23 -5.82
CA ALA A 289 14.71 -2.26 -5.36
C ALA A 289 14.31 -3.67 -5.85
N ILE A 290 13.01 -3.96 -5.96
CA ILE A 290 12.54 -5.20 -6.58
C ILE A 290 12.88 -5.24 -8.06
N CYS A 291 12.65 -4.17 -8.83
CA CYS A 291 13.03 -4.11 -10.25
C CYS A 291 14.53 -4.39 -10.45
N GLU A 292 15.38 -3.80 -9.61
CA GLU A 292 16.83 -4.00 -9.64
C GLU A 292 17.21 -5.48 -9.43
N VAL A 293 16.70 -6.10 -8.36
CA VAL A 293 16.97 -7.51 -8.05
C VAL A 293 16.46 -8.43 -9.16
N LEU A 294 15.24 -8.20 -9.66
CA LEU A 294 14.67 -9.05 -10.71
C LEU A 294 15.43 -8.92 -12.03
N ASN A 295 15.84 -7.72 -12.43
CA ASN A 295 16.63 -7.53 -13.65
C ASN A 295 18.01 -8.21 -13.57
N ARG A 296 18.62 -8.22 -12.37
CA ARG A 296 19.94 -8.81 -12.14
C ARG A 296 19.90 -10.34 -12.01
N GLU A 297 18.91 -10.87 -11.31
CA GLU A 297 18.96 -12.26 -10.80
C GLU A 297 17.86 -13.16 -11.39
N ALA A 298 16.77 -12.62 -11.94
CA ALA A 298 15.65 -13.42 -12.39
C ALA A 298 15.82 -13.97 -13.82
N GLY A 299 15.11 -15.07 -14.10
CA GLY A 299 15.01 -15.65 -15.44
C GLY A 299 14.30 -14.71 -16.41
N GLU A 300 14.51 -14.93 -17.71
CA GLU A 300 13.94 -14.14 -18.81
C GLU A 300 12.42 -13.95 -18.69
N GLU A 301 11.67 -15.02 -18.41
CA GLU A 301 10.22 -14.99 -18.23
C GLU A 301 9.73 -13.99 -17.16
N VAL A 302 10.52 -13.79 -16.10
CA VAL A 302 10.21 -12.82 -15.05
C VAL A 302 10.60 -11.41 -15.49
N ARG A 303 11.79 -11.26 -16.10
CA ARG A 303 12.32 -9.96 -16.55
C ARG A 303 11.45 -9.30 -17.61
N ASP A 304 10.85 -10.09 -18.49
CA ASP A 304 9.91 -9.61 -19.51
C ASP A 304 8.65 -8.96 -18.91
N LEU A 305 8.31 -9.32 -17.67
CA LEU A 305 7.15 -8.80 -16.96
C LEU A 305 7.47 -7.60 -16.07
N VAL A 306 8.72 -7.15 -15.96
CA VAL A 306 9.13 -6.06 -15.04
C VAL A 306 8.72 -4.67 -15.55
N GLY A 307 8.53 -4.50 -16.87
CA GLY A 307 8.32 -3.18 -17.49
C GLY A 307 7.22 -2.31 -16.87
N PHE A 308 6.10 -2.90 -16.43
CA PHE A 308 5.04 -2.14 -15.74
C PHE A 308 5.53 -1.54 -14.42
N MET A 309 6.31 -2.29 -13.64
CA MET A 309 6.86 -1.83 -12.37
C MET A 309 7.89 -0.74 -12.60
N GLU A 310 8.77 -0.92 -13.59
CA GLU A 310 9.81 0.04 -13.94
C GLU A 310 9.22 1.40 -14.29
N GLY A 311 8.23 1.43 -15.18
CA GLY A 311 7.53 2.66 -15.54
C GLY A 311 6.79 3.30 -14.36
N ALA A 312 6.27 2.50 -13.42
CA ALA A 312 5.50 3.01 -12.29
C ALA A 312 6.37 3.62 -11.17
N CYS A 313 7.54 3.05 -10.89
CA CYS A 313 8.46 3.59 -9.87
C CYS A 313 9.52 4.55 -10.45
N GLY A 314 9.62 4.63 -11.78
CA GLY A 314 10.59 5.44 -12.50
C GLY A 314 11.97 4.79 -12.61
N PHE A 315 12.05 3.46 -12.52
CA PHE A 315 13.31 2.71 -12.60
C PHE A 315 13.99 2.95 -13.96
N GLU A 316 15.26 3.32 -13.91
CA GLU A 316 16.11 3.48 -15.08
C GLU A 316 17.04 2.27 -15.18
N ARG A 317 16.92 1.50 -16.27
CA ARG A 317 17.89 0.45 -16.56
C ARG A 317 19.23 1.11 -16.86
N GLU A 318 20.31 0.63 -16.26
CA GLU A 318 21.65 1.01 -16.69
C GLU A 318 21.78 0.63 -18.17
N GLU A 319 21.89 1.61 -19.07
CA GLU A 319 22.20 1.36 -20.47
C GLU A 319 23.53 0.60 -20.50
N GLY A 320 23.53 -0.63 -21.01
CA GLY A 320 24.75 -1.41 -21.18
C GLY A 320 25.81 -0.58 -21.91
N GLU A 321 27.07 -0.72 -21.49
CA GLU A 321 28.20 0.09 -21.97
C GLU A 321 28.27 0.20 -23.52
N GLU A 322 27.75 -0.78 -24.26
CA GLU A 322 27.62 -0.74 -25.72
C GLU A 322 26.76 0.43 -26.23
N ASN A 323 25.62 0.76 -25.62
CA ASN A 323 24.76 1.86 -26.05
C ASN A 323 25.35 3.24 -25.70
N ARG A 324 26.16 3.31 -24.64
CA ARG A 324 26.88 4.53 -24.25
C ARG A 324 27.98 4.87 -25.27
N VAL A 325 28.65 3.85 -25.80
CA VAL A 325 29.64 3.99 -26.88
C VAL A 325 28.97 4.36 -28.21
N VAL A 326 27.80 3.79 -28.52
CA VAL A 326 27.05 4.13 -29.74
C VAL A 326 26.56 5.58 -29.72
N ARG A 327 25.93 6.03 -28.62
CA ARG A 327 25.53 7.45 -28.46
C ARG A 327 26.71 8.41 -28.51
N SER A 328 27.84 8.06 -27.88
CA SER A 328 29.05 8.88 -27.94
C SER A 328 29.69 8.93 -29.33
N ARG A 329 29.56 7.85 -30.13
CA ARG A 329 29.99 7.81 -31.54
C ARG A 329 29.08 8.62 -32.44
N ASP A 330 27.77 8.58 -32.23
CA ASP A 330 26.80 9.35 -33.01
C ASP A 330 26.92 10.86 -32.73
N TYR A 331 27.20 11.23 -31.47
CA TYR A 331 27.47 12.63 -31.11
C TYR A 331 28.77 13.14 -31.76
N ALA A 332 29.86 12.36 -31.71
CA ALA A 332 31.13 12.72 -32.36
C ALA A 332 31.04 12.76 -33.90
N ARG A 333 30.14 11.98 -34.51
CA ARG A 333 29.88 12.01 -35.96
C ARG A 333 29.11 13.26 -36.38
N SER A 334 28.18 13.73 -35.54
CA SER A 334 27.41 14.95 -35.78
C SER A 334 28.24 16.24 -35.65
N GLU A 335 29.27 16.26 -34.78
CA GLU A 335 30.18 17.42 -34.65
C GLU A 335 31.15 17.54 -35.83
N ASN A 336 31.57 16.43 -36.43
CA ASN A 336 32.45 16.45 -37.62
C ASN A 336 31.74 16.84 -38.92
N GLU A 337 30.41 16.70 -39.02
CA GLU A 337 29.65 17.18 -40.18
C GLU A 337 29.36 18.69 -40.14
N PHE A 338 29.48 19.33 -38.96
CA PHE A 338 29.22 20.77 -38.80
C PHE A 338 30.45 21.68 -38.96
N GLN A 339 31.67 21.12 -39.05
CA GLN A 339 32.91 21.89 -39.25
C GLN A 339 33.40 21.95 -40.70
N GLY A 340 32.62 21.45 -41.66
CA GLY A 340 33.02 21.34 -43.07
C GLY A 340 32.37 22.32 -44.04
N VAL A 341 32.03 23.55 -43.63
CA VAL A 341 31.55 24.60 -44.54
C VAL A 341 32.46 25.81 -44.45
N ASP A 342 33.58 25.75 -45.19
CA ASP A 342 34.42 26.90 -45.50
C ASP A 342 33.63 27.90 -46.36
N CYS A 343 33.63 29.16 -45.93
CA CYS A 343 33.10 30.29 -46.69
C CYS A 343 34.22 30.86 -47.56
N ASP A 344 34.08 30.70 -48.89
CA ASP A 344 34.75 31.54 -49.90
C ASP A 344 34.05 32.89 -50.04
#